data_AF-A0A519CWB9-F1
#
_entry.id   AF-A0A519CWB9-F1
#
_cell.length_a   1.000
_cell.length_b   1.000
_cell.length_c   1.000
_cell.angle_alpha   90.00
_cell.angle_beta   90.00
_cell.angle_gamma   90.00
#
_symmetry.space_group_name_H-M   'P 1'
#
loop_
_entity.id
_entity.type
_entity.pdbx_description
1 polymer ?
#
loop_
_entity_poly.entity_id
_entity_poly.type
_entity_poly.pdbx_seq_one_letter_code
_entity_poly.pdbx_strand_id
1 'polypeptide(L)'
;MEEAERHVREWALEHYSKEPQEVILWHSDNELIECIVRFSQSISIAVLVGDADNWIDEQLMSIQASEWTPGAIQANRRPDGSIRIRFQRRRVDFSAVMKSPHSISALIEEWLMKINGGGVRPRDRTRRIAALKRESEAVRRMFDQASLSRISEDVEKISTKLDGIETNLEGRSASKADE
;
A
#
# COMPACT_ATOMS: atom_id res chain seq x y z
N MET A 1 -17.37 9.58 -9.18
CA MET A 1 -17.10 8.92 -7.87
C MET A 1 -18.38 8.42 -7.23
N GLU A 2 -19.40 9.26 -7.01
CA GLU A 2 -20.69 8.80 -6.43
C GLU A 2 -21.39 7.73 -7.28
N GLU A 3 -21.33 7.86 -8.61
CA GLU A 3 -21.91 6.86 -9.53
C GLU A 3 -21.22 5.49 -9.46
N ALA A 4 -19.88 5.46 -9.49
CA ALA A 4 -19.12 4.22 -9.33
C ALA A 4 -19.36 3.56 -7.96
N GLU A 5 -19.50 4.35 -6.88
CA GLU A 5 -19.85 3.80 -5.58
C GLU A 5 -21.27 3.20 -5.58
N ARG A 6 -22.24 3.85 -6.23
CA ARG A 6 -23.59 3.33 -6.40
C ARG A 6 -23.59 1.98 -7.12
N HIS A 7 -22.89 1.88 -8.25
CA HIS A 7 -22.75 0.61 -8.99
C HIS A 7 -22.12 -0.50 -8.16
N VAL A 8 -21.06 -0.19 -7.39
CA VAL A 8 -20.44 -1.18 -6.50
C VAL A 8 -21.41 -1.63 -5.39
N ARG A 9 -22.24 -0.73 -4.87
CA ARG A 9 -23.24 -1.07 -3.85
C ARG A 9 -24.36 -1.94 -4.42
N GLU A 10 -24.85 -1.64 -5.61
CA GLU A 10 -25.84 -2.44 -6.34
C GLU A 10 -25.29 -3.83 -6.64
N TRP A 11 -24.10 -3.90 -7.26
CA TRP A 11 -23.39 -5.16 -7.52
C TRP A 11 -23.19 -5.98 -6.25
N ALA A 12 -22.76 -5.35 -5.14
CA ALA A 12 -22.55 -6.04 -3.89
C ALA A 12 -23.85 -6.59 -3.29
N LEU A 13 -24.95 -5.85 -3.40
CA LEU A 13 -26.26 -6.28 -2.94
C LEU A 13 -26.76 -7.47 -3.76
N GLU A 14 -26.62 -7.42 -5.08
CA GLU A 14 -27.02 -8.51 -5.98
C GLU A 14 -26.17 -9.76 -5.76
N HIS A 15 -24.83 -9.61 -5.72
CA HIS A 15 -23.89 -10.74 -5.65
C HIS A 15 -23.88 -11.41 -4.27
N TYR A 16 -23.99 -10.64 -3.18
CA TYR A 16 -23.89 -11.17 -1.82
C TYR A 16 -25.21 -11.25 -1.07
N SER A 17 -26.30 -10.68 -1.60
CA SER A 17 -27.58 -10.51 -0.89
C SER A 17 -27.40 -9.84 0.48
N LYS A 18 -26.41 -8.96 0.59
CA LYS A 18 -26.01 -8.28 1.83
C LYS A 18 -25.69 -6.83 1.53
N GLU A 19 -26.09 -5.96 2.44
CA GLU A 19 -25.82 -4.53 2.31
C GLU A 19 -24.36 -4.21 2.71
N PRO A 20 -23.60 -3.50 1.86
CA PRO A 20 -22.29 -2.98 2.20
C PRO A 20 -22.34 -1.98 3.35
N GLN A 21 -21.54 -2.22 4.39
CA GLN A 21 -21.37 -1.27 5.49
C GLN A 21 -20.43 -0.12 5.10
N GLU A 22 -19.36 -0.43 4.38
CA GLU A 22 -18.42 0.56 3.85
C GLU A 22 -17.95 0.11 2.46
N VAL A 23 -17.73 1.08 1.57
CA VAL A 23 -17.19 0.87 0.22
C VAL A 23 -16.02 1.83 0.04
N ILE A 24 -14.90 1.29 -0.44
CA ILE A 24 -13.74 2.08 -0.85
C ILE A 24 -13.44 1.78 -2.31
N LEU A 25 -13.48 2.82 -3.14
CA LEU A 25 -12.97 2.76 -4.51
C LEU A 25 -11.46 2.96 -4.48
N TRP A 26 -10.73 1.91 -4.86
CA TRP A 26 -9.29 1.98 -5.01
C TRP A 26 -8.93 2.79 -6.25
N HIS A 27 -9.58 2.44 -7.36
CA HIS A 27 -9.52 3.08 -8.67
C HIS A 27 -10.90 2.94 -9.34
N SER A 28 -11.25 3.92 -10.17
CA SER A 28 -12.48 3.87 -10.97
C SER A 28 -12.31 4.77 -12.19
N ASP A 29 -12.60 4.22 -13.35
CA ASP A 29 -12.83 4.92 -14.60
C ASP A 29 -14.12 4.37 -15.27
N ASN A 30 -14.28 4.59 -16.58
CA ASN A 30 -15.48 4.18 -17.32
C ASN A 30 -15.54 2.67 -17.62
N GLU A 31 -14.40 1.97 -17.57
CA GLU A 31 -14.27 0.57 -17.99
C GLU A 31 -13.87 -0.36 -16.83
N LEU A 32 -13.31 0.22 -15.76
CA LEU A 32 -12.69 -0.49 -14.66
C LEU A 32 -13.07 0.13 -13.32
N ILE A 33 -13.54 -0.71 -12.39
CA ILE A 33 -13.72 -0.33 -10.98
C ILE A 33 -12.98 -1.33 -10.10
N GLU A 34 -12.02 -0.83 -9.34
CA GLU A 34 -11.30 -1.60 -8.32
C GLU A 34 -11.81 -1.16 -6.96
N CYS A 35 -12.36 -2.10 -6.19
CA CYS A 35 -13.03 -1.75 -4.95
C CYS A 35 -12.80 -2.75 -3.81
N ILE A 36 -12.96 -2.23 -2.59
CA ILE A 36 -12.93 -3.00 -1.35
C ILE A 36 -14.24 -2.72 -0.63
N VAL A 37 -14.98 -3.77 -0.31
CA VAL A 37 -16.31 -3.71 0.26
C VAL A 37 -16.32 -4.39 1.62
N ARG A 38 -16.74 -3.67 2.67
CA ARG A 38 -16.90 -4.20 4.02
C ARG A 38 -18.34 -4.63 4.24
N PHE A 39 -18.52 -5.85 4.72
CA PHE A 39 -19.78 -6.37 5.25
C PHE A 39 -19.67 -6.57 6.76
N SER A 40 -20.78 -7.02 7.37
CA SER A 40 -20.85 -7.26 8.81
C SER A 40 -19.88 -8.34 9.31
N GLN A 41 -19.53 -9.33 8.50
CA GLN A 41 -18.69 -10.47 8.88
C GLN A 41 -17.55 -10.77 7.89
N SER A 42 -17.45 -10.02 6.80
CA SER A 42 -16.51 -10.30 5.72
C SER A 42 -16.09 -9.03 5.00
N ILE A 43 -15.00 -9.14 4.24
CA ILE A 43 -14.56 -8.13 3.27
C ILE A 43 -14.52 -8.78 1.90
N SER A 44 -14.92 -8.05 0.87
CA SER A 44 -14.71 -8.43 -0.52
C SER A 44 -13.78 -7.44 -1.21
N ILE A 45 -12.88 -7.96 -2.04
CA ILE A 45 -11.91 -7.21 -2.83
C ILE A 45 -12.17 -7.62 -4.28
N ALA A 46 -12.55 -6.65 -5.12
CA ALA A 46 -13.04 -6.93 -6.46
C ALA A 46 -12.43 -6.00 -7.50
N VAL A 47 -12.26 -6.54 -8.71
CA VAL A 47 -12.01 -5.82 -9.95
C VAL A 47 -13.22 -6.07 -10.82
N LEU A 48 -13.97 -5.00 -11.09
CA LEU A 48 -15.14 -5.02 -11.94
C LEU A 48 -14.75 -4.39 -13.28
N VAL A 49 -15.12 -5.06 -14.37
CA VAL A 49 -14.90 -4.59 -15.74
C VAL A 49 -16.24 -4.54 -16.44
N GLY A 50 -16.51 -3.46 -17.16
CA GLY A 50 -17.82 -3.28 -17.77
C GLY A 50 -17.99 -1.93 -18.41
N ASP A 51 -19.21 -1.69 -18.86
CA ASP A 51 -19.69 -0.36 -19.21
C ASP A 51 -20.79 0.05 -18.21
N ALA A 52 -21.21 1.32 -18.25
CA ALA A 52 -22.08 1.95 -17.26
C ALA A 52 -23.33 1.13 -16.86
N ASP A 53 -23.82 0.24 -17.73
CA ASP A 53 -25.02 -0.57 -17.50
C ASP A 53 -24.72 -2.03 -17.11
N ASN A 54 -23.51 -2.53 -17.34
CA ASN A 54 -23.18 -3.94 -17.10
C ASN A 54 -21.75 -4.14 -16.59
N TRP A 55 -21.62 -4.35 -15.28
CA TRP A 55 -20.36 -4.64 -14.60
C TRP A 55 -20.22 -6.13 -14.29
N ILE A 56 -19.08 -6.72 -14.69
CA ILE A 56 -18.75 -8.12 -14.45
C ILE A 56 -17.55 -8.18 -13.50
N ASP A 57 -17.55 -9.11 -12.55
CA ASP A 57 -16.38 -9.37 -11.69
C ASP A 57 -15.29 -10.13 -12.46
N GLU A 58 -14.23 -9.44 -12.86
CA GLU A 58 -13.06 -10.05 -13.48
C GLU A 58 -12.18 -10.76 -12.44
N GLN A 59 -11.99 -10.13 -11.28
CA GLN A 59 -11.27 -10.72 -10.15
C GLN A 59 -12.03 -10.47 -8.87
N LEU A 60 -12.14 -11.52 -8.04
CA LEU A 60 -12.89 -11.45 -6.79
C LEU A 60 -12.20 -12.27 -5.69
N MET A 61 -12.05 -11.65 -4.52
CA MET A 61 -11.58 -12.31 -3.32
C MET A 61 -12.38 -11.86 -2.10
N SER A 62 -13.16 -12.78 -1.54
CA SER A 62 -13.84 -12.60 -0.26
C SER A 62 -13.04 -13.19 0.90
N ILE A 63 -13.00 -12.49 2.03
CA ILE A 63 -12.30 -12.88 3.26
C ILE A 63 -13.31 -12.85 4.41
N GLN A 64 -13.61 -14.01 4.99
CA GLN A 64 -14.39 -14.08 6.22
C GLN A 64 -13.51 -13.70 7.41
N ALA A 65 -14.02 -12.89 8.34
CA ALA A 65 -13.25 -12.49 9.52
C ALA A 65 -12.85 -13.69 10.41
N SER A 66 -13.63 -14.78 10.36
CA SER A 66 -13.35 -16.05 11.03
C SER A 66 -12.18 -16.84 10.40
N GLU A 67 -11.86 -16.61 9.13
CA GLU A 67 -10.77 -17.28 8.41
C GLU A 67 -9.44 -16.53 8.55
N TRP A 68 -9.49 -15.28 8.98
CA TRP A 68 -8.34 -14.38 9.01
C TRP A 68 -7.60 -14.43 10.34
N THR A 69 -6.28 -14.26 10.26
CA THR A 69 -5.39 -14.04 11.40
C THR A 69 -4.56 -12.79 11.17
N PRO A 70 -4.20 -12.00 12.21
CA PRO A 70 -3.41 -10.80 12.05
C PRO A 70 -2.12 -11.01 11.26
N GLY A 71 -1.89 -10.18 10.24
CA GLY A 71 -0.75 -10.24 9.32
C GLY A 71 -0.88 -11.29 8.21
N ALA A 72 -2.05 -11.90 8.02
CA ALA A 72 -2.27 -12.86 6.94
C ALA A 72 -2.46 -12.19 5.57
N ILE A 73 -2.80 -10.91 5.52
CA ILE A 73 -2.92 -10.15 4.28
C ILE A 73 -1.54 -9.69 3.84
N GLN A 74 -1.20 -9.99 2.59
CA GLN A 74 0.06 -9.57 1.98
C GLN A 74 -0.24 -8.72 0.74
N ALA A 75 0.43 -7.59 0.61
CA ALA A 75 0.32 -6.72 -0.56
C ALA A 75 1.71 -6.33 -1.07
N ASN A 76 2.00 -6.64 -2.33
CA ASN A 76 3.30 -6.36 -2.96
C ASN A 76 3.11 -5.67 -4.30
N ARG A 77 3.98 -4.71 -4.61
CA ARG A 77 4.05 -4.11 -5.95
C ARG A 77 4.69 -5.10 -6.93
N ARG A 78 4.09 -5.24 -8.10
CA ARG A 78 4.60 -6.06 -9.22
C ARG A 78 5.49 -5.22 -10.14
N PRO A 79 6.28 -5.85 -11.03
CA PRO A 79 7.14 -5.14 -11.98
C PRO A 79 6.39 -4.20 -12.94
N ASP A 80 5.14 -4.54 -13.28
CA ASP A 80 4.23 -3.70 -14.09
C ASP A 80 3.62 -2.52 -13.31
N GLY A 81 3.99 -2.36 -12.03
CA GLY A 81 3.49 -1.32 -11.14
C GLY A 81 2.23 -1.70 -10.37
N SER A 82 1.49 -2.73 -10.79
CA SER A 82 0.26 -3.18 -10.12
C SER A 82 0.52 -3.65 -8.69
N ILE A 83 -0.51 -3.65 -7.84
CA ILE A 83 -0.44 -4.11 -6.46
C ILE A 83 -1.17 -5.44 -6.35
N ARG A 84 -0.40 -6.49 -6.06
CA ARG A 84 -0.93 -7.82 -5.80
C ARG A 84 -1.30 -7.99 -4.34
N ILE A 85 -2.58 -8.14 -4.07
CA ILE A 85 -3.14 -8.45 -2.76
C ILE A 85 -3.30 -9.98 -2.67
N ARG A 86 -2.85 -10.58 -1.57
CA ARG A 86 -2.89 -12.03 -1.34
C ARG A 86 -3.44 -12.36 0.03
N PHE A 87 -4.31 -13.37 0.06
CA PHE A 87 -4.77 -14.02 1.27
C PHE A 87 -4.84 -15.53 1.02
N GLN A 88 -4.04 -16.30 1.77
CA GLN A 88 -3.85 -17.73 1.55
C GLN A 88 -3.42 -18.01 0.08
N ARG A 89 -4.17 -18.84 -0.66
CA ARG A 89 -3.93 -19.16 -2.08
C ARG A 89 -4.65 -18.22 -3.06
N ARG A 90 -5.46 -17.29 -2.55
CA ARG A 90 -6.26 -16.34 -3.34
C ARG A 90 -5.48 -15.04 -3.55
N ARG A 91 -5.73 -14.39 -4.69
CA ARG A 91 -5.09 -13.12 -5.05
C ARG A 91 -6.01 -12.26 -5.90
N VAL A 92 -5.81 -10.95 -5.80
CA VAL A 92 -6.38 -9.93 -6.69
C VAL A 92 -5.29 -8.92 -6.99
N ASP A 93 -5.19 -8.50 -8.24
CA ASP A 93 -4.23 -7.48 -8.68
C ASP A 93 -4.98 -6.17 -8.94
N PHE A 94 -4.56 -5.09 -8.27
CA PHE A 94 -5.07 -3.72 -8.45
C PHE A 94 -4.09 -2.87 -9.24
N SER A 95 -4.61 -1.88 -9.93
CA SER A 95 -3.88 -0.92 -10.72
C SER A 95 -2.99 -0.03 -9.86
N ALA A 96 -1.92 0.42 -10.50
CA ALA A 96 -0.84 1.18 -9.88
C ALA A 96 -1.27 2.63 -9.61
N VAL A 97 -2.12 2.86 -8.62
CA VAL A 97 -2.40 4.22 -8.13
C VAL A 97 -1.22 4.67 -7.24
N MET A 98 -1.01 5.98 -7.07
CA MET A 98 -0.02 6.62 -6.16
C MET A 98 -0.02 6.11 -4.70
N LYS A 99 -0.93 5.19 -4.35
CA LYS A 99 -1.07 4.57 -3.03
C LYS A 99 -0.06 3.44 -2.85
N SER A 100 0.35 3.19 -1.60
CA SER A 100 1.34 2.15 -1.28
C SER A 100 0.68 0.77 -1.10
N PRO A 101 1.38 -0.34 -1.41
CA PRO A 101 0.90 -1.69 -1.08
C PRO A 101 0.61 -1.87 0.41
N HIS A 102 1.41 -1.25 1.28
CA HIS A 102 1.20 -1.30 2.72
C HIS A 102 -0.15 -0.69 3.13
N SER A 103 -0.54 0.42 2.49
CA SER A 103 -1.80 1.11 2.79
C SER A 103 -3.02 0.20 2.56
N ILE A 104 -3.03 -0.59 1.48
CA ILE A 104 -4.16 -1.49 1.20
C ILE A 104 -4.20 -2.67 2.17
N SER A 105 -3.05 -3.29 2.49
CA SER A 105 -3.02 -4.37 3.46
C SER A 105 -3.43 -3.89 4.85
N ALA A 106 -2.96 -2.71 5.27
CA ALA A 106 -3.29 -2.12 6.56
C ALA A 106 -4.79 -1.81 6.68
N LEU A 107 -5.41 -1.26 5.62
CA LEU A 107 -6.84 -1.01 5.54
C LEU A 107 -7.66 -2.29 5.73
N ILE A 108 -7.32 -3.34 4.97
CA ILE A 108 -8.03 -4.63 5.03
C ILE A 108 -7.88 -5.25 6.42
N GLU A 109 -6.66 -5.26 6.98
CA GLU A 109 -6.39 -5.77 8.33
C GLU A 109 -7.16 -4.97 9.40
N GLU A 110 -7.24 -3.65 9.29
CA GLU A 110 -8.02 -2.81 10.19
C GLU A 110 -9.51 -3.17 10.15
N TRP A 111 -10.07 -3.33 8.96
CA TRP A 111 -11.47 -3.71 8.80
C TRP A 111 -11.76 -5.11 9.36
N LEU A 112 -10.89 -6.10 9.11
CA LEU A 112 -11.02 -7.45 9.68
C LEU A 112 -10.89 -7.42 11.21
N MET A 113 -10.02 -6.56 11.75
CA MET A 113 -9.93 -6.32 13.19
C MET A 113 -11.20 -5.70 13.75
N LYS A 114 -11.82 -4.73 13.07
CA LYS A 114 -13.09 -4.11 13.53
C LYS A 114 -14.22 -5.13 13.56
N ILE A 115 -14.30 -5.98 12.54
CA ILE A 115 -15.29 -7.07 12.48
C ILE A 115 -15.08 -8.07 13.63
N ASN A 116 -13.85 -8.51 13.88
CA ASN A 116 -13.52 -9.39 15.01
C ASN A 116 -13.57 -8.66 16.38
N GLY A 117 -13.49 -7.33 16.37
CA GLY A 117 -13.48 -6.40 17.50
C GLY A 117 -14.73 -6.46 18.39
N GLY A 118 -15.86 -6.91 17.83
CA GLY A 118 -17.09 -7.16 18.57
C GLY A 118 -16.99 -8.29 19.60
N GLY A 119 -15.88 -9.03 19.65
CA GLY A 119 -15.60 -10.05 20.68
C GLY A 119 -14.12 -10.41 20.78
N VAL A 120 -13.27 -9.56 21.38
CA VAL A 120 -11.82 -9.85 21.49
C VAL A 120 -11.43 -10.33 22.88
N ARG A 121 -10.82 -11.53 22.93
CA ARG A 121 -10.10 -12.05 24.10
C ARG A 121 -8.77 -11.28 24.31
N PRO A 122 -8.30 -11.08 25.56
CA PRO A 122 -7.14 -10.25 25.91
C PRO A 122 -5.81 -10.54 25.20
N ARG A 123 -5.63 -11.75 24.65
CA ARG A 123 -4.37 -12.24 24.07
C ARG A 123 -4.00 -11.57 22.75
N ASP A 124 -4.98 -11.04 22.02
CA ASP A 124 -4.76 -10.37 20.73
C ASP A 124 -4.26 -8.94 20.89
N ARG A 125 -4.54 -8.29 22.03
CA ARG A 125 -4.01 -6.94 22.34
C ARG A 125 -2.48 -6.93 22.43
N THR A 126 -1.88 -7.96 23.04
CA THR A 126 -0.42 -8.07 23.17
C THR A 126 0.25 -8.35 21.83
N ARG A 127 -0.37 -9.18 20.98
CA ARG A 127 0.10 -9.41 19.60
C ARG A 127 0.02 -8.14 18.76
N ARG A 128 -1.03 -7.33 18.95
CA ARG A 128 -1.24 -6.03 18.29
C ARG A 128 -0.17 -5.01 18.68
N ILE A 129 0.21 -4.94 19.95
CA ILE A 129 1.33 -4.09 20.41
C ILE A 129 2.66 -4.54 19.78
N ALA A 130 2.89 -5.85 19.66
CA ALA A 130 4.11 -6.37 19.05
C ALA A 130 4.19 -6.07 17.54
N ALA A 131 3.06 -6.15 16.81
CA ALA A 131 3.01 -5.79 15.40
C ALA A 131 3.30 -4.30 15.17
N LEU A 132 2.64 -3.41 15.93
CA LEU A 132 2.87 -1.96 15.86
C LEU A 132 4.31 -1.58 16.22
N LYS A 133 4.94 -2.28 17.16
CA LYS A 133 6.36 -2.08 17.48
C LYS A 133 7.27 -2.43 16.30
N ARG A 134 7.01 -3.55 15.61
CA ARG A 134 7.79 -3.94 14.42
C ARG A 134 7.60 -2.97 13.27
N GLU A 135 6.37 -2.48 13.08
CA GLU A 135 6.07 -1.47 12.07
C GLU A 135 6.79 -0.15 12.38
N SER A 136 6.74 0.33 13.62
CA SER A 136 7.50 1.50 14.07
C SER A 136 9.00 1.32 13.86
N GLU A 137 9.53 0.12 14.09
CA GLU A 137 10.94 -0.18 13.89
C GLU A 137 11.33 -0.25 12.40
N ALA A 138 10.45 -0.78 11.54
CA ALA A 138 10.64 -0.76 10.10
C ALA A 138 10.63 0.67 9.55
N VAL A 139 9.69 1.51 9.99
CA VAL A 139 9.63 2.94 9.62
C VAL A 139 10.88 3.67 10.08
N ARG A 140 11.38 3.39 11.30
CA ARG A 140 12.65 3.95 11.80
C ARG A 140 13.83 3.55 10.91
N ARG A 141 13.97 2.27 10.57
CA ARG A 141 15.04 1.80 9.67
C ARG A 141 14.96 2.43 8.28
N MET A 142 13.77 2.59 7.73
CA MET A 142 13.57 3.28 6.44
C MET A 142 13.96 4.77 6.53
N PHE A 143 13.65 5.42 7.65
CA PHE A 143 14.07 6.81 7.90
C PHE A 143 15.59 6.92 8.07
N ASP A 144 16.21 6.02 8.84
CA ASP A 144 17.65 5.98 9.03
C ASP A 144 18.37 5.75 7.70
N GLN A 145 17.87 4.81 6.87
CA GLN A 145 18.39 4.55 5.53
C GLN A 145 18.27 5.77 4.60
N ALA A 146 17.13 6.47 4.62
CA ALA A 146 16.92 7.69 3.84
C ALA A 146 17.78 8.87 4.34
N SER A 147 18.10 8.93 5.63
CA SER A 147 19.03 9.92 6.18
C SER A 147 20.48 9.60 5.80
N LEU A 148 20.88 8.32 5.86
CA LEU A 148 22.23 7.87 5.52
C LEU A 148 22.51 8.04 4.03
N SER A 149 21.52 7.82 3.15
CA SER A 149 21.67 8.09 1.72
C SER A 149 21.90 9.58 1.44
N ARG A 150 21.16 10.47 2.11
CA ARG A 150 21.38 11.93 2.00
C ARG A 150 22.76 12.34 2.51
N ILE A 151 23.19 11.82 3.66
CA ILE A 151 24.52 12.12 4.22
C ILE A 151 25.63 11.59 3.29
N SER A 152 25.46 10.41 2.69
CA SER A 152 26.42 9.86 1.73
C SER A 152 26.53 10.72 0.47
N GLU A 153 25.40 11.17 -0.09
CA GLU A 153 25.40 12.10 -1.23
C GLU A 153 26.05 13.45 -0.87
N ASP A 154 25.83 13.95 0.34
CA ASP A 154 26.44 15.19 0.80
C ASP A 154 27.95 15.05 1.01
N VAL A 155 28.42 13.90 1.52
CA VAL A 155 29.86 13.59 1.64
C VAL A 155 30.51 13.49 0.27
N GLU A 156 29.86 12.85 -0.70
CA GLU A 156 30.37 12.73 -2.07
C GLU A 156 30.43 14.10 -2.77
N LYS A 157 29.42 14.95 -2.56
CA LYS A 157 29.43 16.35 -3.02
C LYS A 157 30.52 17.19 -2.34
N ILE A 158 30.83 16.93 -1.07
CA ILE A 158 31.91 17.62 -0.36
C ILE A 158 33.27 17.13 -0.84
N SER A 159 33.44 15.83 -1.08
CA SER A 159 34.68 15.24 -1.63
C SER A 159 34.97 15.81 -3.02
N THR A 160 33.99 15.80 -3.93
CA THR A 160 34.15 16.36 -5.28
C THR A 160 34.44 17.87 -5.27
N LYS A 161 33.88 18.61 -4.31
CA LYS A 161 34.24 20.02 -4.08
C LYS A 161 35.66 20.19 -3.56
N LEU A 162 36.10 19.33 -2.64
CA LEU A 162 37.48 19.32 -2.12
C LEU A 162 38.48 19.03 -3.25
N ASP A 163 38.23 17.99 -4.05
CA ASP A 163 39.07 17.64 -5.20
C ASP A 163 39.12 18.78 -6.24
N GLY A 164 37.99 19.45 -6.47
CA GLY A 164 37.89 20.64 -7.33
C GLY A 164 38.62 21.88 -6.77
N ILE A 165 38.73 22.01 -5.45
CA ILE A 165 39.49 23.07 -4.79
C ILE A 165 40.99 22.76 -4.84
N GLU A 166 41.37 21.50 -4.61
CA GLU A 166 42.75 21.03 -4.65
C GLU A 166 43.35 21.20 -6.06
N THR A 167 42.63 20.77 -7.09
CA THR A 167 43.04 20.97 -8.50
C THR A 167 43.11 22.46 -8.91
N ASN A 168 42.22 23.31 -8.39
CA ASN A 168 42.31 24.76 -8.60
C ASN A 168 43.48 25.41 -7.86
N LEU A 169 43.82 24.93 -6.66
CA LEU A 169 44.97 25.39 -5.87
C LEU A 169 46.28 25.01 -6.55
N GLU A 170 46.40 23.77 -7.03
CA GLU A 170 47.55 23.28 -7.79
C GLU A 170 47.72 24.04 -9.12
N GLY A 171 46.61 24.31 -9.83
CA GLY A 171 46.61 25.13 -11.05
C GLY A 171 47.00 26.60 -10.82
N ARG A 172 46.65 27.19 -9.67
CA ARG A 172 47.04 28.57 -9.32
C ARG A 172 48.48 28.71 -8.84
N SER A 173 49.06 27.64 -8.26
CA SER A 173 50.50 27.63 -7.93
C SER A 173 51.39 27.55 -9.16
N ALA A 174 50.91 26.97 -10.26
CA ALA A 174 51.66 26.89 -11.51
C ALA A 174 51.67 28.22 -12.30
N SER A 175 50.66 29.07 -12.16
CA SER A 175 50.56 30.34 -12.92
C SER A 175 51.26 31.54 -12.27
N LYS A 176 51.89 31.38 -11.10
CA LYS A 176 52.66 32.43 -10.42
C LYS A 176 54.18 32.24 -10.49
N ALA A 177 54.65 31.26 -11.28
CA ALA A 177 56.07 30.95 -11.42
C ALA A 177 56.71 31.49 -12.71
N ASP A 178 55.94 32.13 -13.60
CA ASP A 178 56.42 32.83 -14.80
C ASP A 178 55.92 34.30 -14.80
N GLU A 179 56.46 35.13 -13.91
CA GLU A 179 56.59 36.59 -14.10
C GLU A 179 57.84 37.11 -13.37
#